data_AF-A0A1W2G9S5-F1
#
_entry.id   AF-A0A1W2G9S5-F1
#
_cell.length_a   1.000
_cell.length_b   1.000
_cell.length_c   1.000
_cell.angle_alpha   90.00
_cell.angle_beta   90.00
_cell.angle_gamma   90.00
#
_symmetry.space_group_name_H-M   'P 1'
#
loop_
_entity.id
_entity.type
_entity.pdbx_description
1 polymer ?
#
loop_
_entity_poly.entity_id
_entity_poly.type
_entity_poly.pdbx_seq_one_letter_code
_entity_poly.pdbx_strand_id
1 'polypeptide(L)'
;MTQAILEIAGMLLGALAIGIFFTHQYWKSKSGLIARNNESLERENEGLKSKERELEQKLKNQKSEIKPKLSEPVETSSENGKSDELEAELKSLGKEIREQKKKTKELRATVKTLKHDLEIKDEQLGEKERELEEISGHFQTHNISYYKQIDGKRYKAATLVEADDAIAGVGDGRISKADAEKIFATISDGHTYTQVEKDTMHYIRENYNWTPEADDLFRTKVRSWAAKGHQLD
;
A
#
# COMPACT_ATOMS: atom_id res chain seq x y z
N MET A 1 -3.73 -2.37 37.25
CA MET A 1 -2.68 -2.86 36.32
C MET A 1 -3.26 -3.36 35.01
N THR A 2 -4.28 -4.21 35.00
CA THR A 2 -4.86 -4.77 33.77
C THR A 2 -5.67 -3.76 32.94
N GLN A 3 -6.37 -2.82 33.59
CA GLN A 3 -7.06 -1.70 32.91
C GLN A 3 -6.09 -0.78 32.16
N ALA A 4 -4.92 -0.48 32.77
CA ALA A 4 -3.85 0.27 32.11
C ALA A 4 -3.26 -0.51 30.92
N ILE A 5 -3.14 -1.83 31.00
CA ILE A 5 -2.65 -2.67 29.90
C ILE A 5 -3.66 -2.71 28.74
N LEU A 6 -4.97 -2.76 29.03
CA LEU A 6 -6.03 -2.75 28.02
C LEU A 6 -6.12 -1.38 27.32
N GLU A 7 -5.97 -0.29 28.07
CA GLU A 7 -5.89 1.07 27.51
C GLU A 7 -4.63 1.24 26.64
N ILE A 8 -3.47 0.75 27.09
CA ILE A 8 -2.22 0.78 26.31
C ILE A 8 -2.35 -0.08 25.04
N ALA A 9 -2.95 -1.26 25.11
CA ALA A 9 -3.17 -2.14 23.95
C ALA A 9 -4.17 -1.51 22.94
N GLY A 10 -5.25 -0.89 23.43
CA GLY A 10 -6.19 -0.14 22.61
C GLY A 10 -5.55 1.08 21.94
N MET A 11 -4.70 1.82 22.66
CA MET A 11 -3.92 2.93 22.09
C MET A 11 -2.90 2.44 21.05
N LEU A 12 -2.25 1.29 21.27
CA LEU A 12 -1.31 0.70 20.32
C LEU A 12 -2.01 0.22 19.03
N LEU A 13 -3.16 -0.46 19.14
CA LEU A 13 -3.95 -0.87 17.97
C LEU A 13 -4.54 0.33 17.24
N GLY A 14 -5.02 1.34 17.96
CA GLY A 14 -5.44 2.61 17.41
C GLY A 14 -4.31 3.31 16.66
N ALA A 15 -3.12 3.39 17.25
CA ALA A 15 -1.94 3.96 16.61
C ALA A 15 -1.48 3.17 15.36
N LEU A 16 -1.63 1.84 15.37
CA LEU A 16 -1.35 0.97 14.21
C LEU A 16 -2.34 1.22 13.06
N ALA A 17 -3.64 1.27 13.36
CA ALA A 17 -4.68 1.57 12.37
C ALA A 17 -4.55 2.99 11.79
N ILE A 18 -4.26 3.97 12.66
CA ILE A 18 -3.94 5.35 12.27
C ILE A 18 -2.69 5.37 11.38
N GLY A 19 -1.64 4.62 11.75
CA GLY A 19 -0.43 4.46 10.98
C GLY A 19 -0.68 3.90 9.57
N ILE A 20 -1.48 2.83 9.46
CA ILE A 20 -1.89 2.23 8.19
C ILE A 20 -2.72 3.21 7.34
N PHE A 21 -3.65 3.94 7.96
CA PHE A 21 -4.43 4.95 7.25
C PHE A 21 -3.55 6.10 6.73
N PHE A 22 -2.61 6.61 7.53
CA PHE A 22 -1.69 7.66 7.11
C PHE A 22 -0.69 7.17 6.07
N THR A 23 -0.17 5.94 6.15
CA THR A 23 0.71 5.40 5.11
C THR A 23 -0.04 5.21 3.80
N HIS A 24 -1.28 4.71 3.83
CA HIS A 24 -2.13 4.61 2.64
C HIS A 24 -2.43 6.00 2.04
N GLN A 25 -2.86 6.98 2.86
CA GLN A 25 -3.11 8.34 2.40
C GLN A 25 -1.84 9.02 1.86
N TYR A 26 -0.70 8.78 2.50
CA TYR A 26 0.61 9.27 2.05
C TYR A 26 0.96 8.70 0.67
N TRP A 27 0.84 7.39 0.48
CA TRP A 27 1.11 6.74 -0.80
C TRP A 27 0.12 7.15 -1.89
N LYS A 28 -1.17 7.29 -1.55
CA LYS A 28 -2.21 7.80 -2.45
C LYS A 28 -1.97 9.25 -2.89
N SER A 29 -1.54 10.11 -1.97
CA SER A 29 -1.16 11.49 -2.28
C SER A 29 0.09 11.54 -3.16
N LYS A 30 1.09 10.70 -2.85
CA LYS A 30 2.35 10.61 -3.59
C LYS A 30 2.16 10.04 -5.00
N SER A 31 1.30 9.04 -5.17
CA SER A 31 0.94 8.51 -6.50
C SER A 31 0.22 9.56 -7.34
N GLY A 32 -0.70 10.32 -6.76
CA GLY A 32 -1.34 11.45 -7.41
C GLY A 32 -0.36 12.59 -7.78
N LEU A 33 0.70 12.79 -7.00
CA LEU A 33 1.77 13.75 -7.33
C LEU A 33 2.63 13.26 -8.50
N ILE A 34 2.99 11.97 -8.51
CA ILE A 34 3.74 11.33 -9.59
C ILE A 34 2.95 11.39 -10.91
N ALA A 35 1.64 11.10 -10.87
CA ALA A 35 0.77 11.18 -12.04
C ALA A 35 0.72 12.60 -12.63
N ARG A 36 0.59 13.63 -11.79
CA ARG A 36 0.62 15.04 -12.23
C ARG A 36 1.97 15.46 -12.81
N ASN A 37 3.07 14.99 -12.22
CA ASN A 37 4.40 15.26 -12.75
C ASN A 37 4.61 14.59 -14.11
N ASN A 38 4.13 13.36 -14.29
CA ASN A 38 4.17 12.68 -15.59
C ASN A 38 3.34 13.42 -16.63
N GLU A 39 2.13 13.86 -16.29
CA GLU A 39 1.30 14.66 -17.20
C GLU A 39 1.98 15.99 -17.59
N SER A 40 2.66 16.64 -16.63
CA SER A 40 3.45 17.84 -16.92
C SER A 40 4.62 17.56 -17.86
N LEU A 41 5.34 16.44 -17.66
CA LEU A 41 6.44 16.02 -18.53
C LEU A 41 5.94 15.68 -19.94
N GLU A 42 4.78 15.04 -20.07
CA GLU A 42 4.16 14.77 -21.37
C GLU A 42 3.80 16.06 -22.11
N ARG A 43 3.22 17.05 -21.41
CA ARG A 43 2.95 18.37 -22.00
C ARG A 43 4.22 19.09 -22.45
N GLU A 44 5.29 19.05 -21.65
CA GLU A 44 6.57 19.63 -22.03
C GLU A 44 7.17 18.95 -23.27
N ASN A 45 7.07 17.63 -23.35
CA ASN A 45 7.53 16.85 -24.49
C ASN A 45 6.73 17.19 -25.78
N GLU A 46 5.41 17.31 -25.68
CA GLU A 46 4.59 17.78 -26.81
C GLU A 46 4.90 19.22 -27.21
N GLY A 47 5.20 20.10 -26.24
CA GLY A 47 5.68 21.46 -26.49
C GLY A 47 7.00 21.50 -27.26
N LEU A 48 7.97 20.66 -26.87
CA LEU A 48 9.26 20.53 -27.56
C LEU A 48 9.09 19.99 -28.99
N LYS A 49 8.27 18.96 -29.19
CA LYS A 49 7.94 18.45 -30.53
C LYS A 49 7.29 19.51 -31.42
N SER A 50 6.49 20.40 -30.84
CA SER A 50 5.82 21.47 -31.58
C SER A 50 6.83 22.55 -32.00
N LYS A 51 7.75 22.94 -31.10
CA LYS A 51 8.87 23.85 -31.42
C LYS A 51 9.81 23.27 -32.49
N GLU A 52 10.09 21.97 -32.42
CA GLU A 52 10.89 21.28 -33.43
C GLU A 52 10.25 21.40 -34.82
N ARG A 53 8.94 21.12 -34.93
CA ARG A 53 8.16 21.28 -36.16
C ARG A 53 8.17 22.72 -36.67
N GLU A 54 8.02 23.71 -35.79
CA GLU A 54 8.05 25.12 -36.15
C GLU A 54 9.41 25.55 -36.71
N LEU A 55 10.51 25.14 -36.07
CA LEU A 55 11.87 25.44 -36.54
C LEU A 55 12.18 24.77 -37.88
N GLU A 56 11.73 23.52 -38.08
CA GLU A 56 11.86 22.84 -39.38
C GLU A 56 11.11 23.59 -40.48
N GLN A 57 9.92 24.10 -40.19
CA GLN A 57 9.14 24.90 -41.13
C GLN A 57 9.81 26.25 -41.44
N LYS A 58 10.33 26.94 -40.42
CA LYS A 58 11.10 28.20 -40.59
C LYS A 58 12.34 27.99 -41.47
N LEU A 59 13.08 26.91 -41.22
CA LEU A 59 14.23 26.53 -42.03
C LEU A 59 13.83 26.26 -43.49
N LYS A 60 12.70 25.58 -43.71
CA LYS A 60 12.17 25.29 -45.05
C LYS A 60 11.80 26.59 -45.79
N ASN A 61 11.14 27.52 -45.11
CA ASN A 61 10.74 28.81 -45.67
C ASN A 61 11.96 29.69 -46.00
N GLN A 62 12.93 29.82 -45.09
CA GLN A 62 14.16 30.56 -45.34
C GLN A 62 14.97 29.96 -46.50
N LYS A 63 15.07 28.62 -46.58
CA LYS A 63 15.71 27.95 -47.72
C LYS A 63 14.99 28.26 -49.03
N SER A 64 13.66 28.34 -49.05
CA SER A 64 12.91 28.71 -50.25
C SER A 64 13.03 30.20 -50.63
N GLU A 65 13.28 31.10 -49.68
CA GLU A 65 13.51 32.53 -49.94
C GLU A 65 14.92 32.82 -50.47
N ILE A 66 15.93 32.06 -50.03
CA ILE A 66 17.33 32.26 -50.45
C ILE A 66 17.61 31.61 -51.82
N LYS A 67 16.95 30.50 -52.13
CA LYS A 67 17.12 29.76 -53.40
C LYS A 67 16.91 30.62 -54.67
N PRO A 68 15.91 31.52 -54.76
CA PRO A 68 15.77 32.42 -55.92
C PRO A 68 16.73 33.62 -55.90
N LYS A 69 17.09 34.15 -54.72
CA LYS A 69 18.04 35.28 -54.58
C LYS A 69 19.47 34.94 -55.00
N LEU A 70 19.82 33.65 -55.04
CA LEU A 70 21.11 33.15 -55.52
C LEU A 70 21.16 32.91 -57.04
N SER A 71 20.01 33.00 -57.73
CA SER A 71 19.88 32.72 -59.18
C SER A 71 19.69 33.95 -60.06
N GLU A 72 19.60 35.15 -59.48
CA GLU A 72 19.55 36.42 -60.23
C GLU A 72 20.97 36.98 -60.44
N PRO A 73 21.29 37.56 -61.63
CA PRO A 73 22.58 38.20 -61.87
C PRO A 73 22.74 39.45 -60.98
N VAL A 74 23.84 39.49 -60.24
CA VAL A 74 24.17 40.54 -59.26
C VAL A 74 24.38 41.91 -59.91
N GLU A 75 23.58 42.91 -59.53
CA GLU A 75 23.93 44.33 -59.68
C GLU A 75 23.93 45.05 -58.31
N THR A 76 25.12 45.56 -57.94
CA THR A 76 25.44 46.64 -56.97
C THR A 76 25.55 46.34 -55.45
N SER A 77 26.80 46.06 -55.04
CA SER A 77 27.61 46.53 -53.89
C SER A 77 27.06 46.99 -52.51
N SER A 78 25.75 46.98 -52.21
CA SER A 78 25.24 47.31 -50.85
C SER A 78 24.57 46.12 -50.12
N GLU A 79 24.44 44.96 -50.75
CA GLU A 79 23.67 43.81 -50.22
C GLU A 79 24.52 42.67 -49.61
N ASN A 80 25.84 42.63 -49.83
CA ASN A 80 26.70 41.52 -49.34
C ASN A 80 26.67 41.34 -47.81
N GLY A 81 26.60 42.42 -47.04
CA GLY A 81 26.57 42.33 -45.57
C GLY A 81 25.31 41.68 -45.00
N LYS A 82 24.15 41.84 -45.66
CA LYS A 82 22.88 41.22 -45.25
C LYS A 82 22.83 39.72 -45.60
N SER A 83 23.50 39.32 -46.67
CA SER A 83 23.62 37.92 -47.07
C SER A 83 24.45 37.12 -46.07
N ASP A 84 25.60 37.66 -45.66
CA ASP A 84 26.51 36.99 -44.70
C ASP A 84 25.87 36.88 -43.29
N GLU A 85 25.08 37.87 -42.89
CA GLU A 85 24.34 37.88 -41.61
C GLU A 85 23.21 36.84 -41.59
N LEU A 86 22.45 36.72 -42.69
CA LEU A 86 21.43 35.67 -42.87
C LEU A 86 22.04 34.26 -42.88
N GLU A 87 23.23 34.11 -43.46
CA GLU A 87 23.93 32.82 -43.50
C GLU A 87 24.47 32.42 -42.12
N ALA A 88 24.93 33.38 -41.33
CA ALA A 88 25.32 33.17 -39.93
C ALA A 88 24.12 32.77 -39.05
N GLU A 89 22.97 33.44 -39.20
CA GLU A 89 21.73 33.09 -38.49
C GLU A 89 21.25 31.67 -38.83
N LEU A 90 21.26 31.28 -40.11
CA LEU A 90 20.92 29.92 -40.54
C LEU A 90 21.82 28.85 -39.91
N LYS A 91 23.12 29.14 -39.79
CA LYS A 91 24.10 28.24 -39.18
C LYS A 91 23.87 28.11 -37.68
N SER A 92 23.50 29.19 -37.01
CA SER A 92 23.14 29.22 -35.59
C SER A 92 21.85 28.43 -35.33
N LEU A 93 20.78 28.70 -36.08
CA LEU A 93 19.52 27.96 -36.03
C LEU A 93 19.72 26.46 -36.28
N GLY A 94 20.58 26.11 -37.23
CA GLY A 94 20.93 24.72 -37.53
C GLY A 94 21.61 24.00 -36.36
N LYS A 95 22.43 24.70 -35.56
CA LYS A 95 23.03 24.15 -34.34
C LYS A 95 21.99 24.00 -33.22
N GLU A 96 21.15 25.01 -33.01
CA GLU A 96 20.06 24.99 -32.03
C GLU A 96 19.12 23.79 -32.26
N ILE A 97 18.70 23.56 -33.52
CA ILE A 97 17.84 22.43 -33.90
C ILE A 97 18.51 21.09 -33.58
N ARG A 98 19.81 20.94 -33.86
CA ARG A 98 20.54 19.70 -33.57
C ARG A 98 20.60 19.43 -32.06
N GLU A 99 20.83 20.46 -31.27
CA GLU A 99 20.89 20.36 -29.81
C GLU A 99 19.51 20.01 -29.23
N GLN A 100 18.45 20.66 -29.70
CA GLN A 100 17.07 20.33 -29.31
C GLN A 100 16.70 18.89 -29.68
N LYS A 101 17.05 18.42 -30.88
CA LYS A 101 16.85 17.02 -31.30
C LYS A 101 17.54 16.02 -30.39
N LYS A 102 18.77 16.34 -29.93
CA LYS A 102 19.52 15.51 -29.00
C LYS A 102 18.80 15.43 -27.65
N LYS A 103 18.40 16.56 -27.08
CA LYS A 103 17.64 16.63 -25.82
C LYS A 103 16.31 15.88 -25.89
N THR A 104 15.54 16.06 -26.97
CA THR A 104 14.27 15.35 -27.18
C THR A 104 14.48 13.84 -27.28
N LYS A 105 15.57 13.39 -27.92
CA LYS A 105 15.92 11.95 -28.00
C LYS A 105 16.26 11.36 -26.63
N GLU A 106 17.07 12.07 -25.84
CA GLU A 106 17.42 11.67 -24.48
C GLU A 106 16.18 11.62 -23.58
N LEU A 107 15.33 12.65 -23.61
CA LEU A 107 14.08 12.70 -22.86
C LEU A 107 13.11 11.57 -23.26
N ARG A 108 13.05 11.21 -24.55
CA ARG A 108 12.24 10.08 -25.01
C ARG A 108 12.75 8.74 -24.47
N ALA A 109 14.07 8.58 -24.36
CA ALA A 109 14.66 7.38 -23.81
C ALA A 109 14.32 7.24 -22.31
N THR A 110 14.43 8.33 -21.53
CA THR A 110 14.10 8.32 -20.10
C THR A 110 12.61 8.10 -19.83
N VAL A 111 11.72 8.69 -20.63
CA VAL A 111 10.28 8.42 -20.53
C VAL A 111 9.98 6.95 -20.80
N LYS A 112 10.66 6.32 -21.77
CA LYS A 112 10.48 4.90 -22.07
C LYS A 112 10.91 4.01 -20.91
N THR A 113 12.04 4.30 -20.26
CA THR A 113 12.50 3.53 -19.10
C THR A 113 11.57 3.71 -17.91
N LEU A 114 11.16 4.95 -17.59
CA LEU A 114 10.24 5.23 -16.49
C LEU A 114 8.87 4.57 -16.67
N LYS A 115 8.37 4.50 -17.91
CA LYS A 115 7.12 3.81 -18.21
C LYS A 115 7.21 2.32 -17.93
N HIS A 116 8.34 1.69 -18.26
CA HIS A 116 8.58 0.29 -17.95
C HIS A 116 8.68 0.04 -16.43
N ASP A 117 9.39 0.91 -15.70
CA ASP A 117 9.50 0.81 -14.24
C ASP A 117 8.15 0.97 -13.54
N LEU A 118 7.24 1.79 -14.09
CA LEU A 118 5.87 1.93 -13.59
C LEU A 118 5.04 0.66 -13.80
N GLU A 119 5.14 0.04 -14.97
CA GLU A 119 4.43 -1.20 -15.29
C GLU A 119 4.82 -2.33 -14.33
N ILE A 120 6.11 -2.46 -14.02
CA ILE A 120 6.62 -3.41 -13.03
C ILE A 120 6.06 -3.13 -11.63
N LYS A 121 5.98 -1.84 -11.23
CA LYS A 121 5.45 -1.46 -9.91
C LYS A 121 3.96 -1.71 -9.78
N ASP A 122 3.19 -1.49 -10.84
CA ASP A 122 1.75 -1.76 -10.84
C ASP A 122 1.49 -3.27 -10.70
N GLU A 123 2.29 -4.12 -11.36
CA GLU A 123 2.22 -5.58 -11.19
C GLU A 123 2.54 -6.01 -9.75
N GLN A 124 3.63 -5.48 -9.17
CA GLN A 124 3.99 -5.73 -7.77
C GLN A 124 2.91 -5.26 -6.78
N LEU A 125 2.28 -4.12 -7.04
CA LEU A 125 1.19 -3.63 -6.19
C LEU A 125 -0.01 -4.58 -6.27
N GLY A 126 -0.38 -5.03 -7.47
CA GLY A 126 -1.47 -5.99 -7.66
C GLY A 126 -1.20 -7.37 -7.03
N GLU A 127 0.06 -7.82 -6.95
CA GLU A 127 0.43 -9.00 -6.16
C GLU A 127 0.24 -8.78 -4.66
N LYS A 128 0.67 -7.63 -4.14
CA LYS A 128 0.50 -7.30 -2.72
C LYS A 128 -0.96 -7.12 -2.32
N GLU A 129 -1.78 -6.56 -3.20
CA GLU A 129 -3.23 -6.47 -2.99
C GLU A 129 -3.88 -7.86 -2.93
N ARG A 130 -3.47 -8.80 -3.79
CA ARG A 130 -3.95 -10.20 -3.73
C ARG A 130 -3.52 -10.92 -2.46
N GLU A 131 -2.26 -10.77 -2.03
CA GLU A 131 -1.80 -11.29 -0.73
C GLU A 131 -2.63 -10.72 0.43
N LEU A 132 -2.91 -9.42 0.39
CA LEU A 132 -3.73 -8.76 1.40
C LEU A 132 -5.18 -9.28 1.39
N GLU A 133 -5.75 -9.52 0.21
CA GLU A 133 -7.11 -10.07 0.06
C GLU A 133 -7.20 -11.52 0.53
N GLU A 134 -6.17 -12.33 0.32
CA GLU A 134 -6.09 -13.70 0.85
C GLU A 134 -6.00 -13.70 2.38
N ILE A 135 -5.14 -12.86 2.95
CA ILE A 135 -5.03 -12.68 4.41
C ILE A 135 -6.35 -12.15 4.98
N SER A 136 -6.96 -11.17 4.32
CA SER A 136 -8.25 -10.58 4.70
C SER A 136 -9.39 -11.60 4.59
N GLY A 137 -9.41 -12.45 3.56
CA GLY A 137 -10.38 -13.54 3.40
C GLY A 137 -10.24 -14.60 4.49
N HIS A 138 -9.00 -14.90 4.89
CA HIS A 138 -8.71 -15.75 6.04
C HIS A 138 -9.17 -15.11 7.37
N PHE A 139 -9.14 -13.78 7.45
CA PHE A 139 -9.66 -13.04 8.60
C PHE A 139 -11.20 -12.87 8.60
N GLN A 140 -11.83 -12.68 7.44
CA GLN A 140 -13.29 -12.52 7.30
C GLN A 140 -14.06 -13.83 7.48
N THR A 141 -13.43 -14.97 7.22
CA THR A 141 -13.98 -16.29 7.61
C THR A 141 -14.00 -16.51 9.12
N HIS A 142 -13.24 -15.71 9.88
CA HIS A 142 -13.36 -15.53 11.33
C HIS A 142 -14.11 -14.23 11.67
N ASN A 143 -15.27 -13.99 11.04
CA ASN A 143 -16.28 -13.11 11.64
C ASN A 143 -16.88 -13.81 12.86
N ILE A 144 -16.06 -13.93 13.91
CA ILE A 144 -16.43 -14.45 15.21
C ILE A 144 -17.44 -13.44 15.76
N SER A 145 -18.73 -13.70 15.57
CA SER A 145 -19.76 -12.99 16.32
C SER A 145 -19.36 -13.06 17.79
N TYR A 146 -19.34 -11.94 18.51
CA TYR A 146 -18.82 -11.86 19.89
C TYR A 146 -19.31 -13.02 20.78
N TYR A 147 -20.54 -13.49 20.52
CA TYR A 147 -21.09 -14.70 21.09
C TYR A 147 -21.40 -15.77 20.03
N LYS A 148 -21.27 -17.04 20.40
CA LYS A 148 -21.75 -18.22 19.63
C LYS A 148 -22.90 -18.84 20.39
N GLN A 149 -23.99 -19.20 19.70
CA GLN A 149 -25.08 -19.95 20.30
C GLN A 149 -24.91 -21.44 20.01
N ILE A 150 -24.99 -22.26 21.07
CA ILE A 150 -25.01 -23.73 20.98
C ILE A 150 -26.13 -24.19 21.92
N ASP A 151 -27.07 -24.96 21.38
CA ASP A 151 -28.25 -25.47 22.13
C ASP A 151 -29.02 -24.40 22.93
N GLY A 152 -29.18 -23.22 22.34
CA GLY A 152 -29.89 -22.09 22.96
C GLY A 152 -29.12 -21.37 24.06
N LYS A 153 -27.89 -21.78 24.39
CA LYS A 153 -27.00 -21.08 25.33
C LYS A 153 -25.99 -20.22 24.57
N ARG A 154 -25.57 -19.11 25.20
CA ARG A 154 -24.60 -18.17 24.63
C ARG A 154 -23.22 -18.42 25.21
N TYR A 155 -22.23 -18.47 24.35
CA TYR A 155 -20.84 -18.71 24.68
C TYR A 155 -19.97 -17.62 24.10
N LYS A 156 -18.80 -17.38 24.70
CA LYS A 156 -17.80 -16.46 24.18
C LYS A 156 -17.11 -17.10 22.98
N ALA A 157 -17.41 -16.59 21.79
CA ALA A 157 -17.03 -17.27 20.57
C ALA A 157 -15.51 -17.28 20.34
N ALA A 158 -14.80 -16.21 20.72
CA ALA A 158 -13.33 -16.15 20.63
C ALA A 158 -12.65 -17.23 21.48
N THR A 159 -13.20 -17.57 22.66
CA THR A 159 -12.67 -18.64 23.51
C THR A 159 -12.90 -20.03 22.91
N LEU A 160 -14.03 -20.24 22.22
CA LEU A 160 -14.30 -21.50 21.52
C LEU A 160 -13.35 -21.68 20.34
N VAL A 161 -13.06 -20.61 19.60
CA VAL A 161 -12.09 -20.64 18.49
C VAL A 161 -10.69 -20.98 19.00
N GLU A 162 -10.24 -20.39 20.09
CA GLU A 162 -8.93 -20.73 20.69
C GLU A 162 -8.87 -22.21 21.11
N ALA A 163 -9.98 -22.78 21.60
CA ALA A 163 -10.05 -24.20 21.94
C ALA A 163 -10.05 -25.11 20.70
N ASP A 164 -10.74 -24.70 19.62
CA ASP A 164 -10.72 -25.40 18.32
C ASP A 164 -9.31 -25.38 17.70
N ASP A 165 -8.64 -24.22 17.72
CA ASP A 165 -7.28 -24.05 17.19
C ASP A 165 -6.25 -24.86 17.99
N ALA A 166 -6.41 -24.94 19.31
CA ALA A 166 -5.53 -25.71 20.18
C ALA A 166 -5.48 -27.21 19.83
N ILE A 167 -6.57 -27.76 19.28
CA ILE A 167 -6.64 -29.18 18.87
C ILE A 167 -6.42 -29.40 17.38
N ALA A 168 -6.46 -28.35 16.55
CA ALA A 168 -6.30 -28.43 15.10
C ALA A 168 -4.83 -28.55 14.63
N GLY A 169 -3.85 -28.27 15.51
CA GLY A 169 -2.42 -28.30 15.20
C GLY A 169 -1.76 -29.69 15.14
N VAL A 170 -0.43 -29.73 15.00
CA VAL A 170 0.42 -30.95 14.88
C VAL A 170 0.61 -31.69 16.23
N GLY A 171 -0.36 -31.58 17.14
CA GLY A 171 -0.32 -32.15 18.49
C GLY A 171 -1.01 -33.52 18.58
N ASP A 172 -1.15 -34.02 19.81
CA ASP A 172 -1.89 -35.27 20.11
C ASP A 172 -3.41 -35.04 20.29
N GLY A 173 -3.91 -33.90 19.82
CA GLY A 173 -5.32 -33.52 19.91
C GLY A 173 -5.78 -33.11 21.32
N ARG A 174 -4.85 -32.84 22.25
CA ARG A 174 -5.15 -32.35 23.60
C ARG A 174 -4.68 -30.91 23.79
N ILE A 175 -5.47 -30.14 24.53
CA ILE A 175 -5.13 -28.78 24.96
C ILE A 175 -3.93 -28.86 25.90
N SER A 176 -2.82 -28.27 25.48
CA SER A 176 -1.59 -28.23 26.26
C SER A 176 -1.62 -27.14 27.34
N LYS A 177 -0.62 -27.13 28.21
CA LYS A 177 -0.48 -26.08 29.22
C LYS A 177 -0.38 -24.70 28.58
N ALA A 178 0.33 -24.55 27.46
CA ALA A 178 0.49 -23.27 26.76
C ALA A 178 -0.84 -22.80 26.16
N ASP A 179 -1.60 -23.71 25.57
CA ASP A 179 -2.92 -23.40 25.01
C ASP A 179 -3.92 -23.03 26.10
N ALA A 180 -3.88 -23.72 27.24
CA ALA A 180 -4.66 -23.36 28.43
C ALA A 180 -4.38 -21.91 28.90
N GLU A 181 -3.16 -21.42 28.75
CA GLU A 181 -2.84 -20.02 29.08
C GLU A 181 -3.47 -19.04 28.10
N LYS A 182 -3.42 -19.35 26.80
CA LYS A 182 -4.04 -18.52 25.76
C LYS A 182 -5.55 -18.49 25.91
N ILE A 183 -6.19 -19.66 26.06
CA ILE A 183 -7.62 -19.79 26.30
C ILE A 183 -8.03 -18.98 27.54
N PHE A 184 -7.25 -19.06 28.62
CA PHE A 184 -7.53 -18.28 29.84
C PHE A 184 -7.37 -16.77 29.62
N ALA A 185 -6.35 -16.33 28.90
CA ALA A 185 -6.16 -14.92 28.58
C ALA A 185 -7.34 -14.38 27.75
N THR A 186 -7.78 -15.14 26.74
CA THR A 186 -8.92 -14.80 25.89
C THR A 186 -10.22 -14.75 26.69
N ILE A 187 -10.50 -15.71 27.57
CA ILE A 187 -11.77 -15.69 28.31
C ILE A 187 -11.85 -14.58 29.36
N SER A 188 -10.70 -14.20 29.96
CA SER A 188 -10.63 -13.22 31.05
C SER A 188 -10.37 -11.77 30.64
N ASP A 189 -10.24 -11.48 29.34
CA ASP A 189 -9.96 -10.12 28.80
C ASP A 189 -10.96 -9.04 29.24
N GLY A 190 -12.23 -9.41 29.46
CA GLY A 190 -13.33 -8.52 29.80
C GLY A 190 -13.41 -8.19 31.29
N HIS A 191 -12.51 -8.73 32.10
CA HIS A 191 -12.36 -8.51 33.54
C HIS A 191 -13.56 -8.91 34.43
N THR A 192 -14.75 -9.10 33.86
CA THR A 192 -15.96 -9.53 34.57
C THR A 192 -16.21 -11.01 34.40
N TYR A 193 -16.56 -11.69 35.49
CA TYR A 193 -16.83 -13.12 35.51
C TYR A 193 -18.33 -13.41 35.41
N THR A 194 -18.90 -13.17 34.21
CA THR A 194 -20.35 -13.26 33.99
C THR A 194 -20.81 -14.72 33.78
N GLN A 195 -22.11 -14.92 33.60
CA GLN A 195 -22.67 -16.24 33.29
C GLN A 195 -22.14 -16.80 31.96
N VAL A 196 -21.88 -15.95 30.96
CA VAL A 196 -21.35 -16.39 29.67
C VAL A 196 -19.96 -17.00 29.81
N GLU A 197 -19.07 -16.38 30.59
CA GLU A 197 -17.74 -16.93 30.84
C GLU A 197 -17.82 -18.24 31.63
N LYS A 198 -18.70 -18.32 32.64
CA LYS A 198 -18.94 -19.57 33.39
C LYS A 198 -19.40 -20.70 32.48
N ASP A 199 -20.40 -20.44 31.63
CA ASP A 199 -20.95 -21.42 30.69
C ASP A 199 -19.90 -21.83 29.64
N THR A 200 -19.10 -20.88 29.15
CA THR A 200 -18.04 -21.15 28.18
C THR A 200 -16.94 -22.02 28.75
N MET A 201 -16.47 -21.77 29.98
CA MET A 201 -15.48 -22.63 30.63
C MET A 201 -16.01 -24.04 30.88
N HIS A 202 -17.27 -24.15 31.30
CA HIS A 202 -17.88 -25.45 31.50
C HIS A 202 -17.92 -26.21 30.16
N TYR A 203 -18.38 -25.55 29.09
CA TYR A 203 -18.45 -26.15 27.77
C TYR A 203 -17.08 -26.65 27.29
N ILE A 204 -16.03 -25.82 27.33
CA ILE A 204 -14.72 -26.25 26.82
C ILE A 204 -14.07 -27.36 27.67
N ARG A 205 -14.43 -27.49 28.95
CA ARG A 205 -13.92 -28.56 29.81
C ARG A 205 -14.65 -29.88 29.62
N GLU A 206 -15.92 -29.86 29.21
CA GLU A 206 -16.69 -31.06 28.91
C GLU A 206 -16.45 -31.59 27.49
N ASN A 207 -16.13 -30.70 26.54
CA ASN A 207 -16.13 -31.05 25.10
C ASN A 207 -14.72 -31.17 24.48
N TYR A 208 -13.66 -30.79 25.18
CA TYR A 208 -12.29 -30.88 24.68
C TYR A 208 -11.43 -31.74 25.61
N ASN A 209 -10.42 -32.38 25.03
CA ASN A 209 -9.45 -33.15 25.80
C ASN A 209 -8.32 -32.23 26.28
N TRP A 210 -7.96 -32.34 27.55
CA TRP A 210 -6.88 -31.56 28.16
C TRP A 210 -5.76 -32.49 28.61
N THR A 211 -4.52 -32.01 28.61
CA THR A 211 -3.51 -32.68 29.44
C THR A 211 -3.84 -32.45 30.92
N PRO A 212 -3.49 -33.39 31.84
CA PRO A 212 -3.75 -33.21 33.26
C PRO A 212 -3.20 -31.90 33.82
N GLU A 213 -2.01 -31.49 33.35
CA GLU A 213 -1.34 -30.25 33.77
C GLU A 213 -2.05 -29.00 33.25
N ALA A 214 -2.64 -29.08 32.05
CA ALA A 214 -3.41 -28.00 31.44
C ALA A 214 -4.74 -27.77 32.19
N ASP A 215 -5.49 -28.84 32.49
CA ASP A 215 -6.74 -28.74 33.25
C ASP A 215 -6.51 -28.19 34.66
N ASP A 216 -5.49 -28.68 35.37
CA ASP A 216 -5.18 -28.21 36.72
C ASP A 216 -4.79 -26.71 36.74
N LEU A 217 -3.94 -26.29 35.80
CA LEU A 217 -3.55 -24.89 35.64
C LEU A 217 -4.78 -24.02 35.35
N PHE A 218 -5.59 -24.41 34.36
CA PHE A 218 -6.75 -23.64 33.93
C PHE A 218 -7.74 -23.46 35.08
N ARG A 219 -8.08 -24.53 35.80
CA ARG A 219 -8.96 -24.48 36.97
C ARG A 219 -8.41 -23.59 38.08
N THR A 220 -7.11 -23.64 38.33
CA THR A 220 -6.47 -22.80 39.35
C THR A 220 -6.60 -21.31 38.99
N LYS A 221 -6.32 -20.95 37.73
CA LYS A 221 -6.47 -19.57 37.24
C LYS A 221 -7.93 -19.11 37.31
N VAL A 222 -8.86 -19.94 36.88
CA VAL A 222 -10.31 -19.69 36.95
C VAL A 222 -10.79 -19.46 38.37
N ARG A 223 -10.39 -20.31 39.34
CA ARG A 223 -10.76 -20.14 40.76
C ARG A 223 -10.20 -18.83 41.31
N SER A 224 -8.95 -18.51 41.00
CA SER A 224 -8.33 -17.25 41.41
C SER A 224 -9.07 -16.04 40.84
N TRP A 225 -9.48 -16.12 39.58
CA TRP A 225 -10.24 -15.05 38.94
C TRP A 225 -11.65 -14.90 39.52
N ALA A 226 -12.36 -16.00 39.71
CA ALA A 226 -13.68 -16.03 40.34
C ALA A 226 -13.66 -15.42 41.75
N ALA A 227 -12.62 -15.72 42.54
CA ALA A 227 -12.46 -15.17 43.88
C ALA A 227 -12.19 -13.65 43.89
N LYS A 228 -11.53 -13.12 42.86
CA LYS A 228 -11.29 -11.67 42.70
C LYS A 228 -12.55 -10.92 42.25
N GLY A 229 -13.37 -11.55 41.40
CA GLY A 229 -14.64 -10.96 40.96
C GLY A 229 -15.61 -10.68 42.11
N HIS A 230 -15.62 -11.54 43.14
CA HIS A 230 -16.46 -11.38 44.33
C HIS A 230 -16.01 -10.30 45.33
N GLN A 231 -14.87 -9.62 45.12
CA GLN A 231 -14.42 -8.52 45.99
C GLN A 231 -14.95 -7.14 45.57
N LEU A 232 -15.66 -7.06 44.43
CA LEU A 232 -16.17 -5.82 43.85
C LEU A 232 -17.71 -5.71 43.88
N ASP A 233 -18.39 -6.71 44.44
CA ASP A 233 -19.83 -6.74 44.71
C ASP A 233 -20.10 -6.42 46.19
#